data_AF-A0A6C0DEG9-F1
#
_entry.id   AF-A0A6C0DEG9-F1
#
_cell.length_a   1.000
_cell.length_b   1.000
_cell.length_c   1.000
_cell.angle_alpha   90.00
_cell.angle_beta   90.00
_cell.angle_gamma   90.00
#
_symmetry.space_group_name_H-M   'P 1'
#
loop_
_entity.id
_entity.type
_entity.pdbx_description
1 polymer ?
#
loop_
_entity_poly.entity_id
_entity_poly.type
_entity_poly.pdbx_seq_one_letter_code
_entity_poly.pdbx_strand_id
1 'polypeptide(L)' 'MQRYTPPKPAPLPADFDEFYASLTPEEKELHVLATEWLGSSYFIQWTHMYTKWSKDRRSRSDAAVSR' A
#
# COMPACT_ATOMS: atom_id res chain seq x y z
N MET A 1 18.69 28.10 -15.22
CA MET A 1 17.88 27.60 -14.08
C MET A 1 17.47 26.17 -14.40
N GLN A 2 17.86 25.19 -13.59
CA GLN A 2 17.29 23.84 -13.73
C GLN A 2 15.85 23.87 -13.18
N ARG A 3 14.89 23.41 -13.98
CA ARG A 3 13.49 23.26 -13.54
C ARG A 3 13.41 22.13 -12.52
N TYR A 4 12.67 22.35 -11.44
CA TYR A 4 12.38 21.28 -10.49
C TYR A 4 11.70 20.12 -11.22
N THR A 5 12.25 18.93 -11.06
CA THR A 5 11.63 17.69 -11.54
C THR A 5 11.20 16.91 -10.30
N PRO A 6 9.90 16.67 -10.09
CA PRO A 6 9.44 15.91 -8.94
C PRO A 6 10.14 14.56 -8.86
N PRO A 7 10.54 14.12 -7.66
CA PRO A 7 11.09 12.79 -7.48
C PRO A 7 10.07 11.74 -7.92
N LYS A 8 10.57 10.65 -8.50
CA LYS A 8 9.72 9.52 -8.90
C LYS A 8 9.00 8.96 -7.66
N PRO A 9 7.72 8.56 -7.79
CA PRO A 9 7.02 7.87 -6.71
C PRO A 9 7.78 6.62 -6.25
N ALA A 10 7.56 6.25 -4.99
CA ALA A 10 8.09 5.00 -4.46
C ALA A 10 7.54 3.80 -5.24
N PRO A 11 8.35 2.75 -5.46
CA PRO A 11 7.84 1.52 -6.05
C PRO A 11 6.78 0.90 -5.15
N LEU A 12 5.74 0.32 -5.77
CA LEU A 12 4.71 -0.40 -5.04
C LEU A 12 5.25 -1.76 -4.56
N PRO A 13 4.78 -2.26 -3.40
CA PRO A 13 5.09 -3.62 -2.95
C PRO A 13 4.60 -4.70 -3.94
N ALA A 14 5.27 -5.84 -3.97
CA ALA A 14 4.92 -6.96 -4.86
C ALA A 14 3.50 -7.52 -4.62
N ASP A 15 3.01 -7.37 -3.40
CA ASP A 15 1.71 -7.82 -2.91
C ASP A 15 0.66 -6.70 -2.89
N PHE A 16 0.95 -5.56 -3.51
CA PHE A 16 0.05 -4.42 -3.54
C PHE A 16 -1.29 -4.73 -4.23
N ASP A 17 -1.28 -5.49 -5.34
CA ASP A 17 -2.52 -5.79 -6.05
C ASP A 17 -3.49 -6.64 -5.20
N GLU A 18 -2.95 -7.56 -4.41
CA GLU A 18 -3.71 -8.38 -3.47
C GLU A 18 -4.29 -7.53 -2.33
N PHE A 19 -3.47 -6.60 -1.80
CA PHE A 19 -3.90 -5.62 -0.81
C PHE A 19 -5.02 -4.73 -1.36
N TYR A 20 -4.81 -4.13 -2.52
CA TYR A 20 -5.74 -3.19 -3.14
C TYR A 20 -7.07 -3.86 -3.51
N ALA A 21 -7.04 -5.13 -3.94
CA ALA A 21 -8.25 -5.91 -4.17
C ALA A 21 -9.06 -6.15 -2.89
N SER A 22 -8.42 -6.21 -1.72
CA SER A 22 -9.09 -6.42 -0.43
C SER A 22 -9.73 -5.16 0.16
N LEU A 23 -9.42 -3.97 -0.37
CA LEU A 23 -9.92 -2.70 0.14
C LEU A 23 -11.36 -2.42 -0.26
N THR A 24 -12.10 -1.74 0.63
CA THR A 24 -13.41 -1.15 0.30
C THR A 24 -13.26 0.03 -0.67
N PRO A 25 -14.35 0.48 -1.32
CA PRO A 25 -14.31 1.67 -2.16
C PRO A 25 -13.76 2.92 -1.43
N GLU A 26 -14.17 3.14 -0.19
CA GLU A 26 -13.73 4.29 0.61
C GLU A 26 -12.23 4.23 0.96
N GLU A 27 -11.72 3.03 1.23
CA GLU A 27 -10.28 2.82 1.49
C GLU A 27 -9.44 3.04 0.22
N LYS A 28 -9.98 2.70 -0.96
CA LYS A 28 -9.35 3.00 -2.25
C LYS A 28 -9.31 4.49 -2.52
N GLU A 29 -10.40 5.21 -2.24
CA GLU A 29 -10.45 6.67 -2.34
C GLU A 29 -9.44 7.33 -1.38
N LEU A 30 -9.34 6.83 -0.15
CA LEU A 30 -8.34 7.31 0.81
C LEU A 30 -6.90 7.07 0.30
N HIS A 31 -6.63 5.94 -0.35
CA HIS A 31 -5.33 5.67 -0.95
C HIS A 31 -5.00 6.63 -2.10
N VAL A 32 -5.98 6.94 -2.95
CA VAL A 32 -5.84 7.94 -4.03
C VAL A 32 -5.53 9.31 -3.44
N LEU A 33 -6.31 9.76 -2.45
CA LEU A 33 -6.07 11.02 -1.76
C LEU A 33 -4.68 11.07 -1.11
N ALA A 34 -4.26 10.00 -0.42
CA ALA A 34 -2.93 9.95 0.17
C ALA A 34 -1.82 10.09 -0.89
N THR A 35 -1.99 9.47 -2.05
CA THR A 35 -1.01 9.55 -3.16
C THR A 35 -0.94 10.96 -3.75
N GLU A 36 -2.09 11.63 -3.93
CA GLU A 36 -2.14 12.99 -4.48
C GLU A 36 -1.53 14.02 -3.53
N TRP A 37 -1.83 13.92 -2.23
CA TRP A 37 -1.44 14.94 -1.25
C TRP A 37 -0.02 14.77 -0.71
N LEU A 38 0.42 13.53 -0.53
CA LEU A 38 1.73 13.23 0.06
C LEU A 38 2.78 12.90 -1.00
N GLY A 39 2.37 12.47 -2.19
CA GLY A 39 3.24 12.19 -3.33
C GLY A 39 4.42 11.29 -2.96
N SER A 40 5.64 11.81 -3.11
CA SER A 40 6.88 11.09 -2.81
C SER A 40 7.11 10.76 -1.33
N SER A 41 6.35 11.37 -0.43
CA SER A 41 6.42 11.08 1.02
C SER A 41 5.51 9.92 1.44
N TYR A 42 4.68 9.42 0.52
CA TYR A 42 3.77 8.32 0.81
C TYR A 42 4.37 6.96 0.45
N PHE A 43 4.47 6.10 1.46
CA PHE A 43 4.93 4.72 1.32
C PHE A 43 3.84 3.81 1.85
N ILE A 44 3.06 3.19 0.96
CA ILE A 44 1.92 2.35 1.36
C ILE A 44 2.31 1.26 2.37
N GLN A 45 3.49 0.66 2.19
CA GLN A 45 4.04 -0.40 3.05
C GLN A 45 4.23 0.01 4.52
N TRP A 46 4.31 1.30 4.82
CA TRP A 46 4.46 1.83 6.19
C TRP A 46 3.13 2.24 6.82
N THR A 47 2.03 2.19 6.07
CA THR A 47 0.71 2.54 6.60
C THR A 47 0.20 1.47 7.57
N HIS A 48 -0.59 1.90 8.55
CA HIS A 48 -1.28 0.97 9.46
C HIS A 48 -2.22 0.02 8.71
N MET A 49 -2.88 0.50 7.66
CA MET A 49 -3.78 -0.29 6.82
C MET A 49 -3.03 -1.46 6.18
N TYR A 50 -1.90 -1.18 5.54
CA TYR A 50 -1.07 -2.19 4.89
C TYR A 50 -0.43 -3.17 5.88
N THR A 51 0.14 -2.66 6.97
CA THR A 51 0.81 -3.50 7.96
C THR A 51 -0.16 -4.43 8.67
N LYS A 52 -1.40 -3.99 8.95
CA LYS A 52 -2.46 -4.83 9.48
C LYS A 52 -2.85 -5.94 8.51
N TRP A 53 -3.18 -5.57 7.27
CA TRP A 53 -3.53 -6.53 6.22
C TRP A 53 -2.43 -7.58 5.99
N SER A 54 -1.16 -7.13 5.93
CA SER A 54 -0.01 -8.00 5.71
C SER A 54 0.19 -9.02 6.85
N LYS A 55 -0.16 -8.65 8.09
CA LYS A 55 -0.14 -9.58 9.24
C LYS A 55 -1.30 -10.58 9.15
N ASP A 56 -2.49 -10.13 8.82
CA ASP A 56 -3.68 -10.98 8.69
C ASP A 56 -3.58 -11.95 7.49
N ARG A 57 -2.88 -11.56 6.42
CA ARG A 57 -2.55 -12.47 5.32
C ARG A 57 -1.57 -13.55 5.74
N ARG A 58 -0.51 -13.18 6.47
CA ARG A 58 0.49 -14.13 6.97
C ARG A 58 -0.13 -15.17 7.90
N SER A 59 -0.94 -14.75 8.86
CA SER A 59 -1.62 -15.68 9.77
C SER A 59 -2.54 -16.67 9.04
N ARG A 60 -3.24 -16.24 7.98
CA ARG A 60 -4.05 -17.13 7.12
C ARG A 60 -3.18 -18.12 6.34
N SER A 61 -2.03 -17.67 5.84
CA SER A 61 -1.09 -18.52 5.09
C SER A 61 -0.50 -19.60 5.99
N ASP A 62 -0.09 -19.24 7.21
CA ASP A 62 0.49 -20.16 8.20
C ASP A 62 -0.54 -21.22 8.67
N ALA A 63 -1.81 -20.84 8.78
CA ALA A 63 -2.89 -21.75 9.12
C ALA A 63 -3.23 -22.76 8.00
N ALA A 64 -2.96 -22.41 6.73
CA ALA A 64 -3.20 -23.29 5.58
C ALA A 64 -2.08 -24.32 5.38
N VAL A 65 -0.85 -24.02 5.80
CA VAL A 65 0.32 -24.91 5.66
C VAL A 65 0.36 -25.99 6.75
N SER A 66 -0.29 -25.77 7.89
CA SER A 66 -0.31 -26.71 9.03
C SER A 66 -1.43 -27.77 8.97
N ARG A 67 -2.11 -27.94 7.83
CA ARG A 67 -3.14 -28.97 7.59
C ARG A 67 -2.68 -29.96 6.54
#